data_AF-A0A420HIX2-F1
#
_entry.id   AF-A0A420HIX2-F1
#
_cell.length_a   1.000
_cell.length_b   1.000
_cell.length_c   1.000
_cell.angle_alpha   90.00
_cell.angle_beta   90.00
_cell.angle_gamma   90.00
#
_symmetry.space_group_name_H-M   'P 1'
#
loop_
_entity.id
_entity.type
_entity.pdbx_description
1 polymer ?
#
loop_
_entity_poly.entity_id
_entity_poly.type
_entity_poly.pdbx_seq_one_letter_code
_entity_poly.pdbx_strand_id
1 'polypeptide(L)'
;MPSSCTDIRAALAACLQSSDCVLTQRNKPSDCLRPPLLETLPTKCQQLKKGYGQCKRGMVDMRKRFRGNQPIAVSKDDGTETPAPQLYGGKSAFSGAVNVTDGTEVAEKDWREIENEKYRKENP
;
A
#
# COMPACT_ATOMS: atom_id res chain seq x y z
N MET A 1 -12.52 -5.85 2.26
CA MET A 1 -13.26 -6.75 1.35
C MET A 1 -12.28 -7.36 0.38
N PRO A 2 -12.36 -8.66 0.03
CA PRO A 2 -11.38 -9.29 -0.86
C PRO A 2 -11.40 -8.52 -2.18
N SER A 3 -10.35 -7.75 -2.45
CA SER A 3 -10.22 -6.91 -3.62
C SER A 3 -10.32 -7.82 -4.85
N SER A 4 -11.44 -7.77 -5.55
CA SER A 4 -11.62 -8.53 -6.78
C SER A 4 -10.55 -8.08 -7.77
N CYS A 5 -9.87 -9.00 -8.44
CA CYS A 5 -8.87 -8.68 -9.48
C CYS A 5 -9.49 -8.05 -10.74
N THR A 6 -10.70 -7.49 -10.62
CA THR A 6 -11.50 -6.86 -11.68
C THR A 6 -10.84 -5.60 -12.18
N ASP A 7 -10.35 -4.75 -11.27
CA ASP A 7 -9.83 -3.43 -11.62
C ASP A 7 -8.50 -3.55 -12.35
N ILE A 8 -7.63 -4.44 -11.86
CA ILE A 8 -6.36 -4.78 -12.52
C ILE A 8 -6.61 -5.45 -13.86
N ARG A 9 -7.65 -6.30 -13.98
CA ARG A 9 -8.02 -6.91 -15.27
C ARG A 9 -8.49 -5.85 -16.26
N ALA A 10 -9.30 -4.89 -15.83
CA ALA A 10 -9.77 -3.79 -16.67
C ALA A 10 -8.60 -2.90 -17.12
N ALA A 11 -7.71 -2.53 -16.20
CA ALA A 11 -6.50 -1.76 -16.53
C ALA A 11 -5.58 -2.50 -17.51
N LEU A 12 -5.41 -3.82 -17.34
CA LEU A 12 -4.62 -4.65 -18.25
C LEU A 12 -5.27 -4.72 -19.63
N ALA A 13 -6.60 -4.87 -19.71
CA ALA A 13 -7.31 -4.87 -20.98
C ALA A 13 -7.17 -3.53 -21.72
N ALA A 14 -7.29 -2.40 -21.02
CA ALA A 14 -7.07 -1.08 -21.59
C ALA A 14 -5.62 -0.91 -22.10
N CYS A 15 -4.63 -1.39 -21.32
CA CYS A 15 -3.23 -1.35 -21.74
C CYS A 15 -2.98 -2.15 -23.02
N LEU A 16 -3.55 -3.36 -23.12
CA LEU A 16 -3.41 -4.19 -24.32
C LEU A 16 -4.09 -3.57 -25.54
N GLN A 17 -5.23 -2.91 -25.38
CA GLN A 17 -5.91 -2.20 -26.47
C GLN A 17 -5.05 -1.06 -27.05
N SER A 18 -4.29 -0.36 -26.21
CA SER A 18 -3.35 0.69 -26.64
C SER A 18 -2.01 0.16 -27.17
N SER A 19 -1.71 -1.13 -27.00
CA SER A 19 -0.41 -1.70 -27.34
C SER A 19 -0.29 -2.09 -28.82
N ASP A 20 0.91 -1.95 -29.38
CA ASP A 20 1.20 -2.29 -30.78
C ASP A 20 0.93 -3.76 -31.13
N CYS A 21 1.03 -4.67 -30.15
CA CYS A 21 0.73 -6.08 -30.34
C CYS A 21 -0.72 -6.33 -30.79
N VAL A 22 -1.67 -5.56 -30.26
CA VAL A 22 -3.09 -5.69 -30.63
C VAL A 22 -3.45 -4.71 -31.76
N LEU A 23 -2.95 -3.48 -31.71
CA LEU A 23 -3.31 -2.44 -32.66
C LEU A 23 -2.70 -2.68 -34.05
N THR A 24 -1.39 -2.98 -34.09
CA THR A 24 -0.59 -3.09 -35.31
C THR A 24 -0.52 -4.53 -35.79
N GLN A 25 -0.11 -5.46 -34.90
CA GLN A 25 0.08 -6.86 -35.27
C GLN A 25 -1.22 -7.68 -35.28
N ARG A 26 -2.33 -7.11 -34.77
CA ARG A 26 -3.67 -7.74 -34.72
C ARG A 26 -3.69 -9.11 -34.03
N ASN A 27 -2.75 -9.34 -33.12
CA ASN A 27 -2.72 -10.55 -32.32
C ASN A 27 -3.83 -10.55 -31.27
N LYS A 28 -4.23 -11.74 -30.82
CA LYS A 28 -5.18 -11.83 -29.71
C LYS A 28 -4.51 -11.33 -28.43
N PRO A 29 -5.24 -10.60 -27.55
CA PRO A 29 -4.69 -10.11 -26.29
C PRO A 29 -4.07 -11.23 -25.41
N SER A 30 -4.59 -12.46 -25.51
CA SER A 30 -4.04 -13.63 -24.83
C SER A 30 -2.65 -14.05 -25.33
N ASP A 31 -2.38 -13.84 -26.62
CA ASP A 31 -1.13 -14.25 -27.26
C ASP A 31 -0.03 -13.22 -27.00
N CYS A 32 -0.39 -11.93 -26.89
CA CYS A 32 0.51 -10.85 -26.47
C CYS A 32 1.11 -11.05 -25.07
N LEU A 33 0.45 -11.81 -24.19
CA LEU A 33 0.91 -12.07 -22.82
C LEU A 33 1.88 -13.26 -22.70
N ARG A 34 2.15 -13.95 -23.82
CA ARG A 34 3.08 -15.09 -23.89
C ARG A 34 4.42 -14.64 -24.50
N PRO A 35 5.55 -15.27 -24.11
CA PRO A 35 6.80 -15.07 -24.83
C PRO A 35 6.66 -15.59 -26.27
N PRO A 36 7.28 -14.94 -27.28
CA PRO A 36 8.26 -13.84 -27.19
C PRO A 36 7.67 -12.41 -27.21
N LEU A 37 6.37 -12.25 -27.47
CA LEU A 37 5.73 -10.93 -27.67
C LEU A 37 5.60 -10.12 -26.37
N LEU A 38 5.77 -10.77 -25.22
CA LEU A 38 5.72 -10.08 -23.94
C LEU A 38 6.83 -9.03 -23.81
N GLU A 39 8.04 -9.34 -24.28
CA GLU A 39 9.20 -8.46 -24.12
C GLU A 39 9.07 -7.19 -24.97
N THR A 40 8.29 -7.24 -26.05
CA THR A 40 8.02 -6.09 -26.91
C THR A 40 6.89 -5.20 -26.39
N LEU A 41 6.14 -5.64 -25.38
CA LEU A 41 5.07 -4.83 -24.78
C LEU A 41 5.64 -3.69 -23.92
N PRO A 42 4.91 -2.56 -23.82
CA PRO A 42 5.26 -1.47 -22.93
C PRO A 42 5.42 -1.93 -21.47
N THR A 43 6.37 -1.32 -20.75
CA THR A 43 6.68 -1.62 -19.34
C THR A 43 5.44 -1.54 -18.45
N LYS A 44 4.53 -0.60 -18.72
CA LYS A 44 3.23 -0.47 -18.03
C LYS A 44 2.39 -1.75 -18.13
N CYS A 45 2.28 -2.34 -19.32
CA CYS A 45 1.51 -3.58 -19.51
C CYS A 45 2.21 -4.79 -18.85
N GLN A 46 3.54 -4.82 -18.87
CA GLN A 46 4.31 -5.86 -18.17
C GLN A 46 4.13 -5.79 -16.64
N GLN A 47 4.10 -4.58 -16.07
CA GLN A 47 3.80 -4.37 -14.65
C GLN A 47 2.37 -4.83 -14.31
N LEU A 48 1.37 -4.46 -15.12
CA LEU A 48 -0.01 -4.90 -14.95
C LEU A 48 -0.15 -6.43 -15.04
N LYS A 49 0.61 -7.10 -15.92
CA LYS A 49 0.67 -8.57 -15.98
C LYS A 49 1.19 -9.15 -14.67
N LYS A 50 2.31 -8.64 -14.16
CA LYS A 50 2.89 -9.08 -12.87
C LYS A 50 1.90 -8.88 -11.73
N GLY A 51 1.27 -7.71 -11.66
CA GLY A 51 0.24 -7.40 -10.68
C GLY A 51 -0.98 -8.32 -10.76
N TYR A 52 -1.49 -8.59 -11.97
CA TYR A 52 -2.61 -9.51 -12.15
C TYR A 52 -2.29 -10.94 -11.71
N GLY A 53 -1.07 -11.41 -11.98
CA GLY A 53 -0.57 -12.72 -11.52
C GLY A 53 -0.49 -12.81 -10.00
N GLN A 54 0.02 -11.77 -9.34
CA GLN A 54 0.05 -11.68 -7.87
C GLN A 54 -1.36 -11.63 -7.28
N CYS A 55 -2.26 -10.86 -7.91
CA CYS A 55 -3.65 -10.75 -7.48
C CYS A 55 -4.34 -12.13 -7.51
N LYS A 56 -4.27 -12.83 -8.65
CA LYS A 56 -4.81 -14.19 -8.79
C LYS A 56 -4.19 -15.17 -7.79
N ARG A 57 -2.87 -15.11 -7.58
CA ARG A 57 -2.17 -15.96 -6.61
C ARG A 57 -2.68 -15.72 -5.19
N GLY A 58 -2.94 -14.47 -4.81
CA GLY A 58 -3.52 -14.14 -3.49
C GLY A 58 -4.96 -14.61 -3.29
N MET A 59 -5.76 -14.75 -4.35
CA MET A 59 -7.11 -15.35 -4.25
C MET A 59 -7.05 -16.86 -3.98
N VAL A 60 -6.06 -17.55 -4.53
CA VAL A 60 -5.87 -19.00 -4.34
C VAL A 60 -5.16 -19.30 -3.02
N ASP A 61 -4.24 -18.44 -2.59
CA ASP A 61 -3.46 -18.62 -1.35
C ASP A 61 -4.29 -18.38 -0.09
N MET A 62 -4.57 -19.46 0.66
CA MET A 62 -5.36 -19.43 1.91
C MET A 62 -4.78 -18.48 2.96
N ARG A 63 -3.45 -18.32 3.01
CA ARG A 63 -2.77 -17.47 4.00
C ARG A 63 -3.05 -15.98 3.76
N LYS A 64 -3.36 -15.61 2.51
CA LYS A 64 -3.61 -14.22 2.08
C LYS A 64 -5.10 -13.85 2.07
N ARG A 65 -6.00 -14.82 2.21
CA ARG A 65 -7.46 -14.58 2.26
C ARG A 65 -7.88 -13.75 3.46
N PHE A 66 -7.27 -13.99 4.62
CA PHE A 66 -7.64 -13.32 5.88
C PHE A 66 -7.10 -11.90 6.01
N ARG A 67 -5.88 -11.66 5.51
CA ARG A 67 -5.24 -10.33 5.56
C ARG A 67 -5.68 -9.42 4.40
N GLY A 68 -6.43 -9.98 3.44
CA GLY A 68 -6.73 -9.32 2.18
C GLY A 68 -5.51 -9.35 1.25
N ASN A 69 -5.78 -9.36 -0.05
CA ASN A 69 -4.74 -9.06 -1.02
C ASN A 69 -4.34 -7.59 -0.82
N GLN A 70 -3.04 -7.32 -0.73
CA GLN A 70 -2.54 -5.95 -0.78
C GLN A 70 -3.07 -5.30 -2.06
N PRO A 71 -3.73 -4.13 -1.98
CA PRO A 71 -4.07 -3.40 -3.18
C PRO A 71 -2.76 -3.12 -3.89
N ILE A 72 -2.62 -3.65 -5.11
CA ILE A 72 -1.59 -3.14 -6.01
C ILE A 72 -2.06 -1.72 -6.27
N ALA A 73 -1.40 -0.76 -5.61
CA ALA A 73 -1.58 0.65 -5.89
C ALA A 73 -1.27 0.82 -7.37
N VAL A 74 -2.32 0.78 -8.19
CA VAL A 74 -2.25 1.31 -9.54
C VAL A 74 -2.17 2.80 -9.24
N SER A 75 -0.94 3.31 -9.12
CA SER A 75 -0.69 4.73 -9.00
C SER A 75 -1.47 5.37 -10.14
N LYS A 76 -2.57 6.05 -9.79
CA LYS A 76 -3.01 7.15 -10.63
C LYS A 76 -1.88 8.14 -10.48
N ASP A 77 -1.12 8.35 -11.54
CA ASP A 77 -0.10 9.39 -11.65
C ASP A 77 -0.78 10.77 -11.65
N ASP A 78 -1.56 11.06 -10.61
CA ASP A 78 -2.03 12.39 -10.25
C ASP A 78 -1.23 12.76 -9.01
N GLY A 79 -0.29 13.70 -9.16
CA GLY A 79 0.65 14.17 -8.13
C GLY A 79 0.01 14.88 -6.94
N THR A 80 -1.15 14.41 -6.49
CA THR A 80 -1.74 14.75 -5.21
C THR A 80 -1.39 13.64 -4.22
N GLU A 81 -0.32 13.86 -3.48
CA GLU A 81 0.04 13.12 -2.27
C GLU A 81 -1.06 13.32 -1.21
N THR A 82 -2.20 12.66 -1.37
CA THR A 82 -3.14 12.53 -0.26
C THR A 82 -2.53 11.54 0.72
N PRO A 83 -2.19 11.93 1.97
CA PRO A 83 -1.59 11.03 2.93
C PRO A 83 -2.57 9.88 3.16
N ALA A 84 -2.23 8.70 2.65
CA ALA A 84 -3.03 7.52 2.84
C ALA A 84 -3.19 7.30 4.36
N PRO A 85 -4.41 7.17 4.89
CA PRO A 85 -4.58 6.85 6.30
C PRO A 85 -3.85 5.53 6.55
N GLN A 86 -2.88 5.56 7.47
CA GLN A 86 -2.16 4.35 7.87
C GLN A 86 -3.20 3.29 8.27
N LEU A 87 -3.04 2.08 7.71
CA LEU A 87 -3.99 0.97 7.89
C LEU A 87 -4.14 0.52 9.36
N TYR A 88 -3.32 1.06 10.26
CA TYR A 88 -3.39 0.80 11.69
C TYR A 88 -3.23 2.13 12.45
N GLY A 89 -4.32 2.61 13.06
CA GLY A 89 -4.26 3.68 14.07
C GLY A 89 -3.85 5.06 13.55
N GLY A 90 -4.37 5.48 12.39
CA GLY A 90 -4.11 6.76 11.75
C GLY A 90 -3.86 7.94 12.72
N LYS A 91 -2.59 8.35 12.77
CA LYS A 91 -2.00 9.67 13.06
C LYS A 91 -0.50 9.42 13.14
N SER A 92 0.32 10.24 12.49
CA SER A 92 1.77 10.09 12.61
C SER A 92 2.18 10.33 14.08
N ALA A 93 3.22 9.64 14.56
CA ALA A 93 3.70 9.76 15.94
C ALA A 93 4.00 11.20 16.38
N PHE A 94 4.18 12.11 15.41
CA PHE A 94 4.50 13.52 15.62
C PHE A 94 3.33 14.48 15.41
N SER A 95 2.15 14.00 14.98
CA SER A 95 1.04 14.87 14.53
C SER A 95 0.17 15.46 15.64
N GLY A 96 0.34 15.08 16.91
CA GLY A 96 -0.58 15.56 17.95
C GLY A 96 -0.09 15.56 19.38
N ALA A 97 1.18 15.23 19.64
CA ALA A 97 1.68 15.10 21.02
C ALA A 97 2.91 15.96 21.32
N VAL A 98 3.43 16.72 20.35
CA VAL A 98 4.61 17.57 20.56
C VAL A 98 4.13 19.00 20.80
N ASN A 99 4.12 19.41 22.06
CA ASN A 99 4.04 20.82 22.42
C ASN A 99 5.34 21.50 21.94
N VAL A 100 5.25 22.74 21.46
CA VAL A 100 6.44 23.54 21.13
C VAL A 100 7.02 24.05 22.44
N THR A 101 8.22 23.61 22.79
CA THR A 101 8.86 23.90 24.08
C THR A 101 9.99 24.92 23.90
N ASP A 102 10.02 25.99 24.71
CA ASP A 102 11.05 27.05 24.65
C ASP A 102 12.41 26.64 25.27
N GLY A 103 12.62 25.34 25.53
CA GLY A 103 13.88 24.76 26.01
C GLY A 103 14.28 25.15 27.45
N THR A 104 13.45 25.93 28.14
CA THR A 104 13.66 26.40 29.52
C THR A 104 12.68 25.82 30.53
N GLU A 105 11.80 24.93 30.08
CA GLU A 105 10.79 24.29 30.92
C GLU A 105 11.36 23.11 31.72
N VAL A 106 10.84 22.94 32.93
CA VAL A 106 11.17 21.80 33.79
C VAL A 106 10.40 20.59 33.26
N ALA A 107 11.13 19.51 32.94
CA ALA A 107 10.54 18.28 32.47
C ALA A 107 9.43 17.79 33.42
N GLU A 108 8.31 17.36 32.85
CA GLU A 108 7.20 16.79 33.62
C GLU A 108 7.69 15.54 34.37
N LYS A 109 7.41 15.47 35.68
CA LYS A 109 7.88 14.36 36.52
C LYS A 109 7.17 13.05 36.14
N ASP A 110 7.93 11.97 36.03
CA ASP A 110 7.36 10.64 35.74
C ASP A 110 6.40 10.23 36.86
N TRP A 111 5.26 9.64 36.50
CA TRP A 111 4.24 9.19 37.45
C TRP A 111 4.82 8.19 38.47
N ARG A 112 5.83 7.41 38.06
CA ARG A 112 6.55 6.47 38.92
C ARG A 112 7.31 7.17 40.05
N GLU A 113 7.91 8.33 39.77
CA GLU A 113 8.64 9.10 40.79
C GLU A 113 7.67 9.68 41.81
N ILE A 114 6.51 10.16 41.33
CA ILE A 114 5.43 10.68 42.18
C ILE A 114 4.89 9.57 43.09
N GLU A 115 4.64 8.38 42.56
CA GLU A 115 4.17 7.23 43.34
C GLU A 115 5.23 6.75 44.35
N ASN A 116 6.49 6.66 43.96
CA ASN A 116 7.58 6.26 44.86
C ASN A 116 7.79 7.30 45.98
N GLU A 117 7.70 8.59 45.69
CA GLU A 117 7.75 9.65 46.70
C GLU A 117 6.57 9.57 47.66
N LYS A 118 5.36 9.28 47.16
CA LYS A 118 4.18 9.05 48.00
C LYS A 118 4.39 7.84 48.91
N TYR A 119 4.85 6.72 48.37
CA TYR A 119 5.13 5.51 49.14
C TYR A 119 6.16 5.76 50.25
N ARG A 120 7.25 6.49 49.97
CA ARG A 120 8.26 6.87 50.98
C ARG A 120 7.73 7.82 52.05
N LYS A 121 6.71 8.63 51.76
CA LYS A 121 6.07 9.52 52.74
C LYS A 121 5.05 8.78 53.62
N GLU A 122 4.39 7.78 53.05
CA GLU A 122 3.39 6.96 53.75
C GLU A 122 4.03 5.90 54.66
N ASN A 123 5.28 5.50 54.40
CA ASN A 123 6.00 4.48 55.16
C ASN A 123 7.38 5.00 55.63
N PRO A 124 7.44 5.90 56.63
CA PRO A 124 8.67 6.48 57.17
C PRO A 124 9.51 5.51 57.99
#